data_AF-A0A084VRS1-F1
#
_entry.id   AF-A0A084VRS1-F1
#
_cell.length_a   1.000
_cell.length_b   1.000
_cell.length_c   1.000
_cell.angle_alpha   90.00
_cell.angle_beta   90.00
_cell.angle_gamma   90.00
#
_symmetry.space_group_name_H-M   'P 1'
#
loop_
_entity.id
_entity.type
_entity.pdbx_description
1 polymer ?
#
loop_
_entity_poly.entity_id
_entity_poly.type
_entity_poly.pdbx_seq_one_letter_code
_entity_poly.pdbx_strand_id
1 'polypeptide(L)'
;MESNKEQAHRCIEVGSFYLKLGNLEKAEKFLKKSQSLYPLREAEELLTRLRAAKSRAGSNGTTANESTKPGQPKLNVDFTQEQADVVKRVQKCKDFYELLGVSKDATDSEIKKCYKKLALQLHPDKNKAPGAMEAFKSLGNAVETLTDPAKRKAYDLYRITDHSSEGRSRTSGSSGRGYGYGQNGFTFRPDNGPDINPNDIFNMFFGGGFPQQQHQQHHYYRARGGRGTQYGDANSATGSLFYMVILIVIGVSVLTTFFASDPLYSLQRTNKYSVERHTLNLKIPYYVKSNFLNEYQGSLGRLEYSVEEEYVTYMKRTCSNERTYRDAMIGRAKSFGSRAQFQQAQQLKMPACDALYRLGIGVVHY
;
A
#
# COMPACT_ATOMS: atom_id res chain seq x y z
N MET A 1 -26.74 -43.08 9.14
CA MET A 1 -25.54 -43.41 9.94
C MET A 1 -24.23 -43.10 9.22
N GLU A 2 -24.20 -43.04 7.88
CA GLU A 2 -22.98 -42.79 7.10
C GLU A 2 -22.39 -41.38 7.27
N SER A 3 -23.23 -40.35 7.48
CA SER A 3 -22.75 -38.97 7.71
C SER A 3 -21.84 -38.85 8.94
N ASN A 4 -22.08 -39.60 10.02
CA ASN A 4 -21.24 -39.56 11.22
C ASN A 4 -19.90 -40.28 10.99
N LYS A 5 -19.90 -41.32 10.13
CA LYS A 5 -18.70 -42.06 9.73
C LYS A 5 -17.78 -41.19 8.87
N GLU A 6 -18.32 -40.44 7.91
CA GLU A 6 -17.54 -39.50 7.08
C GLU A 6 -16.96 -38.35 7.91
N GLN A 7 -17.73 -37.80 8.85
CA GLN A 7 -17.26 -36.76 9.76
C GLN A 7 -16.15 -37.27 10.69
N ALA A 8 -16.23 -38.53 11.12
CA ALA A 8 -15.17 -39.18 11.90
C ALA A 8 -13.87 -39.31 11.07
N HIS A 9 -13.94 -39.80 9.83
CA HIS A 9 -12.76 -39.86 8.94
C HIS A 9 -12.12 -38.49 8.70
N ARG A 10 -12.91 -37.43 8.46
CA ARG A 10 -12.37 -36.06 8.32
C ARG A 10 -11.67 -35.57 9.60
N CYS A 11 -12.19 -35.94 10.78
CA CYS A 11 -11.54 -35.61 12.05
C CYS A 11 -10.19 -36.36 12.21
N ILE A 12 -10.06 -37.58 11.71
CA ILE A 12 -8.81 -38.33 11.69
C ILE A 12 -7.79 -37.68 10.75
N GLU A 13 -8.19 -37.28 9.55
CA GLU A 13 -7.31 -36.58 8.60
C GLU A 13 -6.72 -35.30 9.21
N VAL A 14 -7.59 -34.47 9.80
CA VAL A 14 -7.18 -33.24 10.49
C VAL A 14 -6.29 -33.55 11.70
N GLY A 15 -6.61 -34.59 12.49
CA GLY A 15 -5.78 -35.05 13.60
C GLY A 15 -4.39 -35.50 13.14
N SER A 16 -4.31 -36.25 12.05
CA SER A 16 -3.05 -36.73 11.46
C SER A 16 -2.18 -35.59 10.92
N PHE A 17 -2.82 -34.53 10.38
CA PHE A 17 -2.13 -33.32 9.96
C PHE A 17 -1.49 -32.60 11.15
N TYR A 18 -2.20 -32.47 12.27
CA TYR A 18 -1.63 -31.87 13.49
C TYR A 18 -0.53 -32.74 14.12
N LEU A 19 -0.59 -34.06 13.99
CA LEU A 19 0.51 -34.95 14.39
C LEU A 19 1.77 -34.67 13.56
N LYS A 20 1.65 -34.49 12.25
CA LYS A 20 2.79 -34.13 11.37
C LYS A 20 3.37 -32.76 11.71
N LEU A 21 2.54 -31.82 12.16
CA LEU A 21 2.96 -30.49 12.62
C LEU A 21 3.54 -30.48 14.06
N GLY A 22 3.60 -31.62 14.75
CA GLY A 22 4.11 -31.72 16.12
C GLY A 22 3.18 -31.13 17.20
N ASN A 23 1.94 -30.75 16.85
CA ASN A 23 0.98 -30.22 17.80
C ASN A 23 0.13 -31.35 18.42
N LEU A 24 0.71 -32.03 19.41
CA LEU A 24 0.13 -33.21 20.04
C LEU A 24 -1.21 -32.93 20.75
N GLU A 25 -1.39 -31.76 21.35
CA GLU A 25 -2.62 -31.42 22.08
C GLU A 25 -3.83 -31.25 21.16
N LYS A 26 -3.65 -30.53 20.03
CA LYS A 26 -4.71 -30.35 19.04
C LYS A 26 -5.01 -31.68 18.34
N ALA A 27 -3.99 -32.46 18.02
CA ALA A 27 -4.16 -33.81 17.46
C ALA A 27 -5.01 -34.71 18.37
N GLU A 28 -4.72 -34.74 19.68
CA GLU A 28 -5.47 -35.54 20.65
C GLU A 28 -6.95 -35.15 20.69
N LYS A 29 -7.25 -33.85 20.62
CA LYS A 29 -8.62 -33.33 20.64
C LYS A 29 -9.43 -33.79 19.42
N PHE A 30 -8.86 -33.71 18.22
CA PHE A 30 -9.55 -34.14 16.99
C PHE A 30 -9.70 -35.66 16.91
N LEU A 31 -8.71 -36.43 17.39
CA LEU A 31 -8.79 -37.89 17.44
C LEU A 31 -9.82 -38.40 18.46
N LYS A 32 -9.90 -37.79 19.65
CA LYS A 32 -10.99 -38.08 20.62
C LYS A 32 -12.36 -37.72 20.06
N LYS A 33 -12.46 -36.60 19.34
CA LYS A 33 -13.70 -36.20 18.68
C LYS A 33 -14.12 -37.23 17.62
N SER A 34 -13.19 -37.74 16.82
CA SER A 34 -13.47 -38.83 15.89
C SER A 34 -14.01 -40.06 16.62
N GLN A 35 -13.35 -40.48 17.71
CA GLN A 35 -13.75 -41.65 18.49
C GLN A 35 -15.16 -41.49 19.11
N SER A 36 -15.52 -40.27 19.51
CA SER A 36 -16.87 -39.97 20.04
C SER A 36 -17.96 -39.96 18.97
N LEU A 37 -17.63 -39.65 17.72
CA LEU A 37 -18.58 -39.60 16.61
C LEU A 37 -18.83 -41.00 16.03
N TYR A 38 -17.75 -41.77 15.83
CA TYR A 38 -17.83 -43.17 15.41
C TYR A 38 -16.53 -43.90 15.83
N PRO A 39 -16.61 -45.03 16.54
CA PRO A 39 -15.42 -45.76 17.00
C PRO A 39 -14.69 -46.40 15.80
N LEU A 40 -13.65 -45.73 15.32
CA LEU A 40 -12.76 -46.19 14.25
C LEU A 40 -11.44 -46.70 14.85
N ARG A 41 -10.97 -47.87 14.40
CA ARG A 41 -9.71 -48.47 14.87
C ARG A 41 -8.49 -47.57 14.62
N GLU A 42 -8.49 -46.87 13.49
CA GLU A 42 -7.43 -45.92 13.11
C GLU A 42 -7.26 -44.78 14.13
N ALA A 43 -8.35 -44.25 14.69
CA ALA A 43 -8.29 -43.19 15.68
C ALA A 43 -7.67 -43.67 17.01
N GLU A 44 -7.95 -44.90 17.42
CA GLU A 44 -7.42 -45.51 18.64
C GLU A 44 -5.93 -45.82 18.54
N GLU A 45 -5.47 -46.33 17.40
CA GLU A 45 -4.05 -46.55 17.11
C GLU A 45 -3.25 -45.23 17.18
N LEU A 46 -3.79 -44.15 16.60
CA LEU A 46 -3.16 -42.83 16.63
C LEU A 46 -3.14 -42.20 18.03
N LEU A 47 -4.20 -42.37 18.83
CA LEU A 47 -4.24 -41.94 20.23
C LEU A 47 -3.21 -42.69 21.09
N THR A 48 -3.02 -43.99 20.83
CA THR A 48 -2.02 -44.81 21.54
C THR A 48 -0.60 -44.36 21.22
N ARG A 49 -0.29 -44.07 19.94
CA ARG A 49 1.00 -43.49 19.53
C ARG A 49 1.26 -42.13 20.17
N LEU A 50 0.23 -41.28 20.27
CA LEU A 50 0.31 -39.96 20.89
C LEU A 50 0.61 -40.06 22.39
N ARG A 51 -0.07 -40.96 23.11
CA ARG A 51 0.21 -41.23 24.54
C ARG A 51 1.66 -41.69 24.75
N ALA A 52 2.17 -42.56 23.90
CA ALA A 52 3.57 -43.02 23.93
C ALA A 52 4.58 -41.90 23.58
N ALA A 53 4.23 -40.98 22.68
CA ALA A 53 5.06 -39.82 22.37
C ALA A 53 5.10 -38.82 23.54
N LYS A 54 3.98 -38.63 24.24
CA LYS A 54 3.86 -37.74 25.40
C LYS A 54 4.65 -38.25 26.62
N SER A 55 4.67 -39.57 26.84
CA SER A 55 5.49 -40.16 27.91
C SER A 55 6.99 -40.03 27.65
N ARG A 56 7.44 -40.06 26.38
CA ARG A 56 8.85 -39.80 26.01
C ARG A 56 9.26 -38.33 26.20
N ALA A 57 8.37 -37.37 25.97
CA ALA A 57 8.65 -35.94 26.16
C ALA A 57 8.74 -35.51 27.63
N GLY A 58 8.22 -36.31 28.56
CA GLY A 58 8.23 -36.01 30.00
C GLY A 58 9.48 -36.48 30.77
N SER A 59 10.47 -37.10 30.10
CA SER A 59 11.60 -37.78 30.76
C SER A 59 12.95 -37.04 30.73
N ASN A 60 13.07 -35.89 30.04
CA ASN A 60 14.33 -35.14 30.00
C ASN A 60 14.18 -33.82 30.77
N GLY A 61 14.35 -33.90 32.10
CA GLY A 61 14.31 -32.76 33.00
C GLY A 61 15.41 -32.82 34.07
N THR A 62 16.59 -32.29 33.77
CA THR A 62 17.66 -31.82 34.69
C THR A 62 18.72 -31.16 33.77
N THR A 63 19.21 -29.94 33.90
CA THR A 63 19.53 -29.04 35.02
C THR A 63 19.59 -27.57 34.53
N ALA A 64 19.64 -26.65 35.50
CA ALA A 64 20.15 -25.27 35.43
C ALA A 64 19.13 -24.12 35.30
N ASN A 65 18.97 -23.46 36.45
CA ASN A 65 18.39 -22.14 36.69
C ASN A 65 18.77 -21.07 35.66
N GLU A 66 17.79 -20.34 35.15
CA GLU A 66 17.80 -18.88 35.24
C GLU A 66 16.36 -18.34 35.16
N SER A 67 16.05 -17.45 36.09
CA SER A 67 14.78 -16.79 36.32
C SER A 67 14.18 -16.15 35.06
N THR A 68 13.02 -16.62 34.59
CA THR A 68 12.11 -15.82 33.73
C THR A 68 10.66 -16.28 33.92
N LYS A 69 9.76 -15.29 34.06
CA LYS A 69 8.30 -15.40 34.20
C LYS A 69 7.64 -16.30 33.13
N PRO A 70 6.45 -16.89 33.41
CA PRO A 70 5.85 -17.92 32.57
C PRO A 70 5.54 -17.42 31.15
N GLY A 71 6.24 -17.96 30.17
CA GLY A 71 6.09 -17.65 28.75
C GLY A 71 4.84 -18.27 28.13
N GLN A 72 4.05 -17.42 27.48
CA GLN A 72 2.91 -17.81 26.65
C GLN A 72 3.34 -18.62 25.40
N PRO A 73 2.45 -19.47 24.85
CA PRO A 73 2.80 -20.44 23.82
C PRO A 73 3.21 -19.75 22.52
N LYS A 74 4.44 -20.03 22.07
CA LYS A 74 4.95 -19.60 20.76
C LYS A 74 4.16 -20.31 19.65
N LEU A 75 3.26 -19.59 18.98
CA LEU A 75 2.72 -20.01 17.69
C LEU A 75 3.85 -19.97 16.66
N ASN A 76 3.95 -21.03 15.87
CA ASN A 76 4.93 -21.17 14.78
C ASN A 76 4.50 -20.31 13.58
N VAL A 77 4.59 -19.00 13.78
CA VAL A 77 4.57 -17.95 12.76
C VAL A 77 5.67 -16.98 13.19
N ASP A 78 6.37 -16.35 12.25
CA ASP A 78 7.59 -15.57 12.49
C ASP A 78 7.42 -14.29 13.36
N PHE A 79 6.42 -14.23 14.25
CA PHE A 79 6.11 -13.13 15.13
C PHE A 79 5.64 -13.61 16.51
N THR A 80 5.92 -12.83 17.55
CA THR A 80 5.43 -13.11 18.90
C THR A 80 3.95 -12.73 19.03
N GLN A 81 3.22 -13.41 19.93
CA GLN A 81 1.82 -13.07 20.21
C GLN A 81 1.66 -11.60 20.65
N GLU A 82 2.62 -11.09 21.42
CA GLU A 82 2.70 -9.70 21.83
C GLU A 82 2.83 -8.75 20.63
N GLN A 83 3.62 -9.10 19.62
CA GLN A 83 3.77 -8.31 18.39
C GLN A 83 2.46 -8.23 17.59
N ALA A 84 1.72 -9.34 17.50
CA ALA A 84 0.42 -9.36 16.84
C ALA A 84 -0.63 -8.53 17.60
N ASP A 85 -0.60 -8.56 18.93
CA ASP A 85 -1.54 -7.82 19.77
C ASP A 85 -1.27 -6.30 19.71
N VAL A 86 0.00 -5.88 19.59
CA VAL A 86 0.36 -4.47 19.35
C VAL A 86 -0.15 -3.99 17.98
N VAL A 87 0.00 -4.80 16.92
CA VAL A 87 -0.53 -4.46 15.57
C VAL A 87 -2.05 -4.31 15.61
N LYS A 88 -2.76 -5.26 16.24
CA LYS A 88 -4.22 -5.21 16.39
C LYS A 88 -4.69 -3.97 17.17
N ARG A 89 -3.98 -3.60 18.24
CA ARG A 89 -4.30 -2.40 19.02
C ARG A 89 -4.18 -1.14 18.16
N VAL A 90 -3.09 -1.00 17.42
CA VAL A 90 -2.84 0.16 16.56
C VAL A 90 -3.84 0.24 15.40
N GLN A 91 -4.25 -0.88 14.82
CA GLN A 91 -5.29 -0.91 13.80
C GLN A 91 -6.69 -0.58 14.33
N LYS A 92 -6.99 -0.93 15.60
CA LYS A 92 -8.30 -0.67 16.21
C LYS A 92 -8.48 0.78 16.62
N CYS A 93 -7.40 1.47 17.01
CA CYS A 93 -7.44 2.88 17.41
C CYS A 93 -7.51 3.77 16.16
N LYS A 94 -8.59 4.56 16.05
CA LYS A 94 -8.75 5.60 15.03
C LYS A 94 -8.17 6.94 15.48
N ASP A 95 -8.00 7.12 16.79
CA ASP A 95 -7.47 8.33 17.41
C ASP A 95 -5.94 8.30 17.47
N PHE A 96 -5.29 9.38 17.03
CA PHE A 96 -3.83 9.50 16.98
C PHE A 96 -3.18 9.55 18.37
N TYR A 97 -3.85 10.17 19.36
CA TYR A 97 -3.37 10.21 20.74
C TYR A 97 -3.46 8.82 21.40
N GLU A 98 -4.57 8.11 21.20
CA GLU A 98 -4.76 6.75 21.72
C GLU A 98 -3.82 5.75 21.04
N LEU A 99 -3.59 5.90 19.73
CA LEU A 99 -2.66 5.09 18.95
C LEU A 99 -1.23 5.17 19.52
N LEU A 100 -0.78 6.38 19.87
CA LEU A 100 0.53 6.63 20.47
C LEU A 100 0.55 6.36 21.99
N GLY A 101 -0.61 6.18 22.62
CA GLY A 101 -0.75 5.98 24.06
C GLY A 101 -0.36 7.22 24.87
N VAL A 102 -0.60 8.42 24.33
CA VAL A 102 -0.22 9.70 24.95
C VAL A 102 -1.46 10.54 25.27
N SER A 103 -1.36 11.39 26.29
CA SER A 103 -2.42 12.35 26.62
C SER A 103 -2.54 13.43 25.54
N LYS A 104 -3.72 14.05 25.43
CA LYS A 104 -3.96 15.23 24.58
C LYS A 104 -3.02 16.40 24.89
N ASP A 105 -2.55 16.49 26.14
CA ASP A 105 -1.65 17.55 26.63
C ASP A 105 -0.17 17.17 26.50
N ALA A 106 0.14 16.05 25.83
CA ALA A 106 1.51 15.57 25.67
C ALA A 106 2.37 16.54 24.88
N THR A 107 3.61 16.70 25.33
CA THR A 107 4.62 17.53 24.67
C THR A 107 5.18 16.83 23.43
N ASP A 108 5.69 17.59 22.45
CA ASP A 108 6.30 17.03 21.24
C ASP A 108 7.44 16.05 21.55
N SER A 109 8.13 16.28 22.66
CA SER A 109 9.22 15.41 23.14
C SER A 109 8.70 14.03 23.60
N GLU A 110 7.52 13.97 24.20
CA GLU A 110 6.87 12.73 24.65
C GLU A 110 6.30 11.97 23.46
N ILE A 111 5.70 12.68 22.51
CA ILE A 111 5.17 12.12 21.26
C ILE A 111 6.30 11.42 20.48
N LYS A 112 7.45 12.09 20.32
CA LYS A 112 8.64 11.51 19.66
C LYS A 112 9.22 10.30 20.42
N LYS A 113 9.21 10.33 21.76
CA LYS A 113 9.67 9.20 22.59
C LYS A 113 8.75 7.98 22.43
N CYS A 114 7.43 8.18 22.47
CA CYS A 114 6.45 7.10 22.29
C CYS A 114 6.50 6.53 20.87
N TYR A 115 6.66 7.39 19.85
CA TYR A 115 6.88 6.98 18.47
C TYR A 115 8.09 6.06 18.34
N LYS A 116 9.26 6.46 18.87
CA LYS A 116 10.48 5.66 18.76
C LYS A 116 10.31 4.27 19.37
N LYS A 117 9.59 4.16 20.49
CA LYS A 117 9.30 2.87 21.14
C LYS A 117 8.37 1.99 20.29
N LEU A 118 7.29 2.55 19.76
CA LEU A 118 6.32 1.81 18.94
C LEU A 118 6.87 1.45 17.55
N ALA A 119 7.65 2.34 16.93
CA ALA A 119 8.28 2.12 15.65
C ALA A 119 9.24 0.93 15.68
N LEU A 120 10.01 0.75 16.77
CA LEU A 120 10.88 -0.41 16.94
C LEU A 120 10.11 -1.73 17.11
N GLN A 121 8.89 -1.69 17.66
CA GLN A 121 8.02 -2.86 17.84
C GLN A 121 7.24 -3.23 16.57
N LEU A 122 6.93 -2.24 15.73
CA LEU A 122 6.13 -2.38 14.51
C LEU A 122 6.96 -2.39 13.22
N HIS A 123 8.28 -2.27 13.32
CA HIS A 123 9.15 -2.23 12.14
C HIS A 123 8.98 -3.52 11.32
N PRO A 124 8.74 -3.44 9.99
CA PRO A 124 8.44 -4.61 9.15
C PRO A 124 9.59 -5.64 9.08
N ASP A 125 10.82 -5.21 9.39
CA ASP A 125 11.99 -6.09 9.49
C ASP A 125 11.97 -6.97 10.77
N LYS A 126 11.45 -6.45 11.88
CA LYS A 126 11.44 -7.12 13.20
C LYS A 126 10.09 -7.76 13.54
N ASN A 127 9.01 -7.31 12.91
CA ASN A 127 7.66 -7.78 13.13
C ASN A 127 7.01 -8.18 11.80
N LYS A 128 6.94 -9.49 11.57
CA LYS A 128 6.32 -10.09 10.37
C LYS A 128 4.83 -10.40 10.56
N ALA A 129 4.19 -9.83 11.58
CA ALA A 129 2.75 -10.02 11.78
C ALA A 129 1.94 -9.43 10.62
N PRO A 130 0.82 -10.06 10.23
CA PRO A 130 -0.06 -9.53 9.20
C PRO A 130 -0.59 -8.15 9.62
N GLY A 131 -0.44 -7.16 8.75
CA GLY A 131 -0.88 -5.77 9.04
C GLY A 131 0.15 -4.89 9.75
N ALA A 132 1.37 -5.38 10.05
CA ALA A 132 2.43 -4.57 10.65
C ALA A 132 2.80 -3.34 9.79
N MET A 133 2.83 -3.50 8.46
CA MET A 133 3.08 -2.41 7.50
C MET A 133 2.01 -1.30 7.58
N GLU A 134 0.74 -1.69 7.67
CA GLU A 134 -0.37 -0.74 7.77
C GLU A 134 -0.37 -0.02 9.11
N ALA A 135 -0.13 -0.76 10.21
CA ALA A 135 0.01 -0.18 11.54
C ALA A 135 1.18 0.79 11.62
N PHE A 136 2.32 0.47 10.99
CA PHE A 136 3.48 1.34 10.91
C PHE A 136 3.18 2.62 10.12
N LYS A 137 2.45 2.52 9.01
CA LYS A 137 2.00 3.70 8.23
C LYS A 137 1.07 4.60 9.06
N SER A 138 0.11 4.03 9.77
CA SER A 138 -0.78 4.79 10.66
C SER A 138 -0.03 5.49 11.79
N LEU A 139 1.00 4.83 12.34
CA LEU A 139 1.89 5.41 13.35
C LEU A 139 2.68 6.61 12.79
N GLY A 140 3.18 6.53 11.56
CA GLY A 140 3.85 7.64 10.89
C GLY A 140 2.95 8.86 10.69
N ASN A 141 1.73 8.63 10.19
CA ASN A 141 0.74 9.68 9.97
C ASN A 141 0.32 10.38 11.28
N ALA A 142 0.16 9.61 12.36
CA ALA A 142 -0.18 10.15 13.67
C ALA A 142 0.89 11.12 14.18
N VAL A 143 2.17 10.76 14.06
CA VAL A 143 3.27 11.61 14.53
C VAL A 143 3.46 12.83 13.66
N GLU A 144 3.32 12.69 12.33
CA GLU A 144 3.38 13.82 11.42
C GLU A 144 2.30 14.87 11.75
N THR A 145 1.09 14.41 12.07
CA THR A 145 -0.04 15.27 12.40
C THR A 145 0.12 15.90 13.79
N LEU A 146 0.59 15.14 14.79
CA LEU A 146 0.68 15.63 16.17
C LEU A 146 1.97 16.43 16.47
N THR A 147 3.03 16.28 15.67
CA THR A 147 4.28 17.04 15.84
C THR A 147 4.20 18.43 15.22
N ASP A 148 3.35 18.62 14.20
CA ASP A 148 3.12 19.93 13.59
C ASP A 148 1.99 20.67 14.34
N PRO A 149 2.25 21.83 14.96
CA PRO A 149 1.26 22.56 15.74
C PRO A 149 0.05 23.01 14.92
N ALA A 150 0.20 23.24 13.61
CA ALA A 150 -0.92 23.61 12.73
C ALA A 150 -1.80 22.40 12.43
N LYS A 151 -1.19 21.26 12.08
CA LYS A 151 -1.91 20.01 11.81
C LYS A 151 -2.57 19.44 13.08
N ARG A 152 -1.91 19.55 14.23
CA ARG A 152 -2.46 19.11 15.53
C ARG A 152 -3.74 19.86 15.87
N LYS A 153 -3.73 21.18 15.73
CA LYS A 153 -4.94 22.02 15.94
C LYS A 153 -6.08 21.64 14.99
N ALA A 154 -5.78 21.44 13.71
CA ALA A 154 -6.79 21.03 12.73
C ALA A 154 -7.37 19.64 13.04
N TYR A 155 -6.53 18.71 13.48
CA TYR A 155 -6.94 17.37 13.91
C TYR A 155 -7.80 17.41 15.18
N ASP A 156 -7.42 18.21 16.17
CA ASP A 156 -8.19 18.39 17.40
C ASP A 156 -9.59 18.96 17.11
N LEU A 157 -9.70 19.90 16.18
CA LEU A 157 -10.99 20.45 15.71
C LEU A 157 -11.83 19.39 14.98
N TYR A 158 -11.23 18.62 14.08
CA TYR A 158 -11.91 17.56 13.34
C TYR A 158 -12.47 16.48 14.29
N ARG A 159 -11.69 16.08 15.30
CA ARG A 159 -12.08 15.07 16.29
C ARG A 159 -13.32 15.49 17.10
N ILE A 160 -13.46 16.78 17.41
CA ILE A 160 -14.63 17.32 18.12
C ILE A 160 -15.90 17.24 17.24
N THR A 161 -15.77 17.44 15.93
CA THR A 161 -16.90 17.34 14.99
C THR A 161 -17.35 15.91 14.70
N ASP A 162 -16.43 14.94 14.73
CA ASP A 162 -16.76 13.53 14.49
C ASP A 162 -17.49 12.92 15.71
N HIS A 163 -17.03 13.23 16.94
CA HIS A 163 -17.68 12.77 18.18
C HIS A 163 -19.03 13.45 18.49
N SER A 164 -19.35 14.58 17.86
CA SER A 164 -20.67 15.23 17.99
C SER A 164 -21.72 14.67 17.02
N SER A 165 -21.35 13.71 16.16
CA SER A 165 -22.21 13.14 15.13
C SER A 165 -22.73 11.73 15.42
N GLU A 166 -22.49 11.19 16.62
CA GLU A 166 -22.94 9.83 16.99
C GLU A 166 -24.41 9.79 17.47
N GLY A 167 -25.26 10.72 17.00
CA GLY A 167 -26.62 10.85 17.52
C GLY A 167 -27.66 11.62 16.71
N ARG A 168 -27.52 11.87 15.39
CA ARG A 168 -28.63 12.50 14.64
C ARG A 168 -28.81 11.98 13.20
N SER A 169 -29.97 11.35 13.01
CA SER A 169 -30.57 10.91 11.75
C SER A 169 -30.58 11.98 10.65
N ARG A 170 -30.41 11.45 9.43
CA ARG A 170 -30.98 11.87 8.14
C ARG A 170 -32.11 12.91 8.25
N THR A 171 -31.97 14.07 7.61
CA THR A 171 -33.01 14.72 6.75
C THR A 171 -32.40 15.90 5.98
N SER A 172 -32.81 15.96 4.70
CA SER A 172 -32.61 16.91 3.59
C SER A 172 -32.49 18.42 3.89
N GLY A 173 -31.76 19.15 3.01
CA GLY A 173 -32.21 20.48 2.57
C GLY A 173 -31.19 21.56 2.17
N SER A 174 -30.69 21.50 0.93
CA SER A 174 -30.41 22.62 0.00
C SER A 174 -29.39 23.75 0.33
N SER A 175 -28.32 23.78 -0.48
CA SER A 175 -27.86 24.89 -1.37
C SER A 175 -26.38 25.24 -1.26
N GLY A 176 -25.63 25.01 -2.34
CA GLY A 176 -24.24 25.46 -2.49
C GLY A 176 -23.42 24.56 -3.40
N ARG A 177 -23.09 25.05 -4.59
CA ARG A 177 -22.33 24.38 -5.67
C ARG A 177 -20.95 23.88 -5.21
N GLY A 178 -20.58 22.65 -5.56
CA GLY A 178 -19.21 22.15 -5.44
C GLY A 178 -19.09 20.68 -5.84
N TYR A 179 -18.13 20.38 -6.70
CA TYR A 179 -17.88 19.09 -7.36
C TYR A 179 -17.71 17.90 -6.40
N GLY A 180 -18.29 16.76 -6.79
CA GLY A 180 -17.97 15.44 -6.23
C GLY A 180 -16.88 14.74 -7.05
N TYR A 181 -15.80 14.35 -6.39
CA TYR A 181 -14.96 13.21 -6.78
C TYR A 181 -14.59 12.43 -5.51
N GLY A 182 -14.58 11.10 -5.64
CA GLY A 182 -14.66 10.15 -4.53
C GLY A 182 -13.44 10.08 -3.59
N GLN A 183 -13.77 9.84 -2.32
CA GLN A 183 -13.28 8.69 -1.54
C GLN A 183 -11.81 8.27 -1.75
N ASN A 184 -10.89 9.05 -1.18
CA ASN A 184 -9.78 8.61 -0.30
C ASN A 184 -8.72 9.72 -0.25
N GLY A 185 -8.67 10.46 0.86
CA GLY A 185 -7.62 11.46 1.11
C GLY A 185 -8.21 12.79 1.59
N PHE A 186 -8.18 12.99 2.90
CA PHE A 186 -8.51 14.24 3.56
C PHE A 186 -7.67 15.39 2.99
N THR A 187 -8.31 16.33 2.30
CA THR A 187 -7.80 17.69 2.08
C THR A 187 -8.89 18.67 2.49
N PHE A 188 -8.81 19.17 3.72
CA PHE A 188 -9.60 20.32 4.16
C PHE A 188 -8.88 21.59 3.69
N ARG A 189 -9.56 22.39 2.86
CA ARG A 189 -9.24 23.80 2.63
C ARG A 189 -10.26 24.65 3.39
N PRO A 190 -9.81 25.39 4.42
CA PRO A 190 -10.39 26.70 4.73
C PRO A 190 -9.31 27.79 4.71
N ASP A 191 -9.68 28.86 4.00
CA ASP A 191 -9.17 30.23 4.00
C ASP A 191 -8.25 30.65 5.17
N ASN A 192 -7.15 31.34 4.80
CA ASN A 192 -6.24 32.14 5.64
C ASN A 192 -5.03 31.46 6.32
N GLY A 193 -4.15 30.87 5.51
CA GLY A 193 -2.75 30.60 5.87
C GLY A 193 -1.90 30.43 4.60
N PRO A 194 -0.58 30.66 4.62
CA PRO A 194 0.24 30.56 3.42
C PRO A 194 0.28 29.10 2.97
N ASP A 195 -0.46 28.81 1.89
CA ASP A 195 -0.54 27.50 1.26
C ASP A 195 0.88 27.05 0.83
N ILE A 196 1.43 26.02 1.48
CA ILE A 196 2.54 25.27 0.88
C ILE A 196 1.90 24.25 -0.04
N ASN A 197 1.75 24.61 -1.31
CA ASN A 197 1.23 23.70 -2.32
C ASN A 197 2.19 22.53 -2.53
N PRO A 198 1.70 21.33 -2.86
CA PRO A 198 2.54 20.26 -3.38
C PRO A 198 3.36 20.72 -4.60
N ASN A 199 2.85 21.69 -5.37
CA ASN A 199 3.58 22.35 -6.46
C ASN A 199 4.72 23.25 -5.98
N ASP A 200 4.63 23.85 -4.78
CA ASP A 200 5.70 24.66 -4.19
C ASP A 200 6.79 23.78 -3.55
N ILE A 201 6.43 22.65 -2.95
CA ILE A 201 7.38 21.62 -2.50
C ILE A 201 8.06 20.94 -3.69
N PHE A 202 7.31 20.66 -4.75
CA PHE A 202 7.85 20.10 -5.98
C PHE A 202 8.76 21.10 -6.71
N ASN A 203 8.43 22.39 -6.72
CA ASN A 203 9.31 23.44 -7.25
C ASN A 203 10.55 23.69 -6.38
N MET A 204 10.43 23.53 -5.05
CA MET A 204 11.54 23.61 -4.09
C MET A 204 12.52 22.43 -4.22
N PHE A 205 12.08 21.28 -4.75
CA PHE A 205 12.89 20.08 -4.91
C PHE A 205 13.32 19.78 -6.37
N PHE A 206 12.54 20.19 -7.38
CA PHE A 206 12.74 19.84 -8.80
C PHE A 206 13.00 21.01 -9.75
N GLY A 207 13.08 22.25 -9.27
CA GLY A 207 13.77 23.36 -9.96
C GLY A 207 13.57 23.48 -11.49
N GLY A 208 12.33 23.66 -11.95
CA GLY A 208 12.04 24.33 -13.23
C GLY A 208 11.49 23.46 -14.36
N GLY A 209 10.30 23.84 -14.88
CA GLY A 209 9.88 23.37 -16.20
C GLY A 209 8.40 23.38 -16.59
N PHE A 210 7.51 24.25 -16.07
CA PHE A 210 6.20 24.48 -16.72
C PHE A 210 5.77 25.96 -16.64
N PRO A 211 5.36 26.60 -17.75
CA PRO A 211 5.00 28.01 -17.77
C PRO A 211 3.55 28.17 -17.29
N GLN A 212 3.36 28.82 -16.14
CA GLN A 212 2.03 29.31 -15.76
C GLN A 212 1.85 30.73 -16.32
N GLN A 213 0.94 30.86 -17.28
CA GLN A 213 0.46 32.13 -17.81
C GLN A 213 0.08 33.07 -16.66
N GLN A 214 0.79 34.19 -16.56
CA GLN A 214 0.46 35.29 -15.65
C GLN A 214 -0.91 35.84 -16.02
N HIS A 215 -1.92 35.57 -15.18
CA HIS A 215 -3.08 36.43 -15.09
C HIS A 215 -2.66 37.66 -14.28
N GLN A 216 -2.37 38.74 -15.00
CA GLN A 216 -2.29 40.09 -14.45
C GLN A 216 -3.65 40.44 -13.83
N GLN A 217 -3.73 40.48 -12.50
CA GLN A 217 -4.70 41.33 -11.82
C GLN A 217 -3.94 42.39 -11.03
N HIS A 218 -4.00 43.60 -11.58
CA HIS A 218 -3.54 44.82 -10.96
C HIS A 218 -4.33 45.08 -9.66
N HIS A 219 -3.64 45.03 -8.52
CA HIS A 219 -4.11 45.71 -7.32
C HIS A 219 -3.05 46.71 -6.86
N TYR A 220 -3.44 47.98 -6.93
CA TYR A 220 -2.68 49.14 -6.52
C TYR A 220 -2.44 49.09 -5.01
N TYR A 221 -1.17 49.01 -4.60
CA TYR A 221 -0.76 49.56 -3.30
C TYR A 221 0.42 50.52 -3.47
N ARG A 222 0.17 51.70 -2.90
CA ARG A 222 0.93 52.94 -2.96
C ARG A 222 2.25 52.76 -2.19
N ALA A 223 3.36 53.03 -2.87
CA ALA A 223 4.69 53.07 -2.28
C ALA A 223 4.82 54.19 -1.24
N ARG A 224 5.42 53.89 -0.08
CA ARG A 224 6.12 54.87 0.75
C ARG A 224 7.40 54.23 1.27
N GLY A 225 8.53 54.82 0.88
CA GLY A 225 9.86 54.26 1.04
C GLY A 225 10.38 54.23 2.48
N GLY A 226 11.44 53.46 2.66
CA GLY A 226 12.24 53.45 3.88
C GLY A 226 13.32 52.38 3.87
N ARG A 227 14.56 52.82 3.71
CA ARG A 227 15.83 52.20 4.16
C ARG A 227 16.20 50.83 3.58
N GLY A 228 17.23 50.87 2.73
CA GLY A 228 18.13 49.74 2.54
C GLY A 228 18.85 49.40 3.84
N THR A 229 18.77 48.14 4.23
CA THR A 229 19.76 47.48 5.04
C THR A 229 20.51 46.49 4.14
N GLN A 230 21.74 46.87 3.87
CA GLN A 230 22.82 46.10 3.31
C GLN A 230 22.96 44.77 4.09
N TYR A 231 22.49 43.67 3.52
CA TYR A 231 22.89 42.34 3.98
C TYR A 231 24.21 42.01 3.30
N GLY A 232 25.26 42.05 4.10
CA GLY A 232 26.60 41.67 3.69
C GLY A 232 26.67 40.22 3.23
N ASP A 233 27.47 40.04 2.19
CA ASP A 233 28.05 38.77 1.75
C ASP A 233 28.58 37.96 2.93
N ALA A 234 27.83 36.92 3.31
CA ALA A 234 28.32 35.82 4.09
C ALA A 234 27.41 34.62 3.84
N ASN A 235 27.56 33.96 2.68
CA ASN A 235 27.22 32.53 2.47
C ASN A 235 27.36 32.04 1.01
N SER A 236 28.39 32.47 0.27
CA SER A 236 28.77 31.84 -1.01
C SER A 236 29.11 30.35 -0.86
N ALA A 237 29.44 29.89 0.35
CA ALA A 237 29.63 28.48 0.66
C ALA A 237 28.32 27.66 0.68
N THR A 238 27.19 28.24 1.11
CA THR A 238 25.92 27.48 1.15
C THR A 238 25.34 27.26 -0.24
N GLY A 239 25.38 28.28 -1.12
CA GLY A 239 25.00 28.17 -2.53
C GLY A 239 25.82 27.12 -3.28
N SER A 240 27.15 27.10 -3.07
CA SER A 240 28.06 26.11 -3.66
C SER A 240 27.73 24.66 -3.24
N LEU A 241 27.39 24.44 -1.97
CA LEU A 241 27.02 23.11 -1.47
C LEU A 241 25.71 22.59 -2.12
N PHE A 242 24.73 23.46 -2.37
CA PHE A 242 23.50 23.06 -3.07
C PHE A 242 23.77 22.61 -4.51
N TYR A 243 24.62 23.32 -5.26
CA TYR A 243 25.02 22.90 -6.60
C TYR A 243 25.76 21.56 -6.58
N MET A 244 26.64 21.34 -5.61
CA MET A 244 27.35 20.06 -5.46
C MET A 244 26.39 18.89 -5.16
N VAL A 245 25.40 19.08 -4.28
CA VAL A 245 24.40 18.04 -3.99
C VAL A 245 23.53 17.73 -5.21
N ILE A 246 23.10 18.75 -5.96
CA ILE A 246 22.33 18.57 -7.21
C ILE A 246 23.16 17.79 -8.24
N LEU A 247 24.45 18.16 -8.42
CA LEU A 247 25.36 17.46 -9.33
C LEU A 247 25.61 16.01 -8.88
N ILE A 248 25.69 15.75 -7.58
CA ILE A 248 25.82 14.38 -7.05
C ILE A 248 24.54 13.59 -7.31
N VAL A 249 23.35 14.15 -7.11
CA VAL A 249 22.08 13.45 -7.35
C VAL A 249 21.87 13.16 -8.84
N ILE A 250 22.18 14.12 -9.72
CA ILE A 250 22.16 13.92 -11.17
C ILE A 250 23.23 12.88 -11.55
N GLY A 251 24.44 13.01 -10.99
CA GLY A 251 25.54 12.09 -11.24
C GLY A 251 25.21 10.65 -10.83
N VAL A 252 24.63 10.45 -9.65
CA VAL A 252 24.18 9.14 -9.16
C VAL A 252 23.03 8.61 -10.00
N SER A 253 22.08 9.45 -10.41
CA SER A 253 20.94 9.03 -11.27
C SER A 253 21.38 8.66 -12.68
N VAL A 254 22.36 9.38 -13.25
CA VAL A 254 22.94 9.03 -14.54
C VAL A 254 23.81 7.78 -14.40
N LEU A 255 24.61 7.68 -13.35
CA LEU A 255 25.45 6.51 -13.09
C LEU A 255 24.60 5.24 -12.92
N THR A 256 23.45 5.31 -12.24
CA THR A 256 22.55 4.15 -12.12
C THR A 256 21.95 3.74 -13.46
N THR A 257 21.68 4.67 -14.39
CA THR A 257 21.25 4.29 -15.75
C THR A 257 22.33 3.58 -16.57
N PHE A 258 23.62 3.83 -16.30
CA PHE A 258 24.72 3.08 -16.92
C PHE A 258 24.88 1.66 -16.38
N PHE A 259 24.45 1.41 -15.13
CA PHE A 259 24.44 0.07 -14.53
C PHE A 259 23.12 -0.68 -14.68
N ALA A 260 22.08 -0.04 -15.23
CA ALA A 260 20.82 -0.71 -15.51
C ALA A 260 21.04 -1.72 -16.66
N SER A 261 20.83 -3.00 -16.39
CA SER A 261 20.84 -4.02 -17.44
C SER A 261 19.71 -3.74 -18.42
N ASP A 262 20.00 -3.77 -19.71
CA ASP A 262 18.99 -3.66 -20.76
C ASP A 262 17.87 -4.70 -20.53
N PRO A 263 16.59 -4.33 -20.73
CA PRO A 263 15.50 -5.29 -20.63
C PRO A 263 15.64 -6.41 -21.69
N LEU A 264 15.06 -7.59 -21.41
CA LEU A 264 15.19 -8.74 -22.31
C LEU A 264 14.33 -8.60 -23.57
N TYR A 265 13.25 -7.83 -23.49
CA TYR A 265 12.31 -7.59 -24.57
C TYR A 265 11.74 -6.17 -24.51
N SER A 266 10.99 -5.79 -25.54
CA SER A 266 10.21 -4.56 -25.61
C SER A 266 8.85 -4.85 -26.26
N LEU A 267 7.79 -4.20 -25.79
CA LEU A 267 6.46 -4.26 -26.43
C LEU A 267 6.39 -3.40 -27.71
N GLN A 268 7.34 -2.49 -27.90
CA GLN A 268 7.45 -1.64 -29.08
C GLN A 268 8.73 -1.94 -29.86
N ARG A 269 8.64 -1.87 -31.18
CA ARG A 269 9.77 -2.08 -32.07
C ARG A 269 10.77 -0.94 -31.90
N THR A 270 12.03 -1.28 -31.73
CA THR A 270 13.13 -0.30 -31.69
C THR A 270 14.33 -0.84 -32.45
N ASN A 271 15.35 -0.01 -32.68
CA ASN A 271 16.58 -0.47 -33.33
C ASN A 271 17.32 -1.54 -32.51
N LYS A 272 17.19 -1.52 -31.17
CA LYS A 272 17.75 -2.54 -30.27
C LYS A 272 16.92 -3.83 -30.26
N TYR A 273 15.60 -3.71 -30.34
CA TYR A 273 14.64 -4.82 -30.33
C TYR A 273 13.95 -4.90 -31.70
N SER A 274 14.60 -5.55 -32.66
CA SER A 274 14.19 -5.59 -34.06
C SER A 274 13.45 -6.87 -34.45
N VAL A 275 13.71 -7.97 -33.74
CA VAL A 275 13.14 -9.29 -34.04
C VAL A 275 11.79 -9.41 -33.37
N GLU A 276 10.74 -9.54 -34.17
CA GLU A 276 9.37 -9.74 -33.71
C GLU A 276 9.11 -11.20 -33.34
N ARG A 277 8.40 -11.40 -32.24
CA ARG A 277 7.92 -12.69 -31.73
C ARG A 277 6.50 -12.54 -31.21
N HIS A 278 5.78 -13.65 -31.11
CA HIS A 278 4.41 -13.69 -30.60
C HIS A 278 4.32 -14.63 -29.42
N THR A 279 3.56 -14.26 -28.40
CA THR A 279 3.30 -15.12 -27.25
C THR A 279 2.39 -16.30 -27.61
N LEU A 280 2.53 -17.43 -26.92
CA LEU A 280 1.76 -18.63 -27.23
C LEU A 280 0.26 -18.51 -26.92
N ASN A 281 -0.13 -17.88 -25.81
CA ASN A 281 -1.54 -17.86 -25.39
C ASN A 281 -2.32 -16.73 -26.06
N LEU A 282 -1.86 -15.49 -25.88
CA LEU A 282 -2.58 -14.29 -26.32
C LEU A 282 -2.13 -13.77 -27.69
N LYS A 283 -1.11 -14.38 -28.30
CA LYS A 283 -0.53 -13.97 -29.59
C LYS A 283 -0.16 -12.49 -29.62
N ILE A 284 0.36 -11.99 -28.49
CA ILE A 284 0.76 -10.59 -28.35
C ILE A 284 2.14 -10.42 -29.01
N PRO A 285 2.31 -9.44 -29.92
CA PRO A 285 3.61 -9.17 -30.53
C PRO A 285 4.54 -8.52 -29.51
N TYR A 286 5.77 -9.04 -29.42
CA TYR A 286 6.84 -8.49 -28.62
C TYR A 286 8.17 -8.57 -29.37
N TYR A 287 9.11 -7.70 -29.03
CA TYR A 287 10.36 -7.53 -29.77
C TYR A 287 11.56 -7.90 -28.90
N VAL A 288 12.49 -8.66 -29.47
CA VAL A 288 13.73 -9.10 -28.80
C VAL A 288 14.96 -8.67 -29.59
N LYS A 289 16.13 -8.75 -28.95
CA LYS A 289 17.43 -8.55 -29.60
C LYS A 289 17.70 -9.67 -30.61
N SER A 290 18.54 -9.41 -31.61
CA SER A 290 18.92 -10.42 -32.62
C SER A 290 19.58 -11.67 -32.01
N ASN A 291 20.37 -11.48 -30.95
CA ASN A 291 21.12 -12.55 -30.29
C ASN A 291 20.35 -13.23 -29.15
N PHE A 292 19.03 -13.01 -29.07
CA PHE A 292 18.20 -13.49 -27.95
C PHE A 292 18.32 -15.00 -27.69
N LEU A 293 18.38 -15.84 -28.73
CA LEU A 293 18.49 -17.29 -28.57
C LEU A 293 19.81 -17.75 -27.93
N ASN A 294 20.88 -16.96 -28.11
CA ASN A 294 22.20 -17.28 -27.55
C ASN A 294 22.35 -16.72 -26.12
N GLU A 295 21.73 -15.58 -25.83
CA GLU A 295 21.82 -14.90 -24.52
C GLU A 295 20.81 -15.45 -23.50
N TYR A 296 19.65 -15.93 -23.93
CA TYR A 296 18.57 -16.36 -23.04
C TYR A 296 18.55 -17.87 -22.83
N GLN A 297 18.99 -18.32 -21.64
CA GLN A 297 18.94 -19.74 -21.21
C GLN A 297 17.70 -20.09 -20.36
N GLY A 298 16.76 -19.15 -20.17
CA GLY A 298 15.57 -19.35 -19.36
C GLY A 298 14.43 -20.10 -20.06
N SER A 299 13.35 -20.36 -19.32
CA SER A 299 12.12 -20.92 -19.90
C SER A 299 11.34 -19.86 -20.65
N LEU A 300 11.20 -20.03 -21.96
CA LEU A 300 10.45 -19.12 -22.83
C LEU A 300 9.00 -18.89 -22.34
N GLY A 301 8.35 -19.91 -21.78
CA GLY A 301 6.98 -19.78 -21.26
C GLY A 301 6.86 -18.80 -20.09
N ARG A 302 7.89 -18.70 -19.22
CA ARG A 302 7.88 -17.71 -18.12
C ARG A 302 8.07 -16.29 -18.65
N LEU A 303 8.91 -16.13 -19.66
CA LEU A 303 9.11 -14.84 -20.32
C LEU A 303 7.83 -14.38 -21.01
N GLU A 304 7.22 -15.26 -21.80
CA GLU A 304 5.96 -14.95 -22.49
C GLU A 304 4.84 -14.64 -21.50
N TYR A 305 4.75 -15.36 -20.37
CA TYR A 305 3.79 -15.01 -19.31
C TYR A 305 4.02 -13.59 -18.77
N SER A 306 5.27 -13.19 -18.50
CA SER A 306 5.57 -11.82 -18.06
C SER A 306 5.23 -10.76 -19.12
N VAL A 307 5.46 -11.06 -20.40
CA VAL A 307 5.09 -10.19 -21.53
C VAL A 307 3.58 -10.00 -21.59
N GLU A 308 2.82 -11.10 -21.45
CA GLU A 308 1.35 -11.09 -21.44
C GLU A 308 0.81 -10.26 -20.27
N GLU A 309 1.34 -10.46 -19.06
CA GLU A 309 0.94 -9.72 -17.86
C GLU A 309 1.23 -8.21 -17.97
N GLU A 310 2.41 -7.84 -18.46
CA GLU A 310 2.79 -6.44 -18.67
C GLU A 310 1.90 -5.78 -19.72
N TYR A 311 1.69 -6.44 -20.86
CA TYR A 311 0.84 -5.92 -21.93
C TYR A 311 -0.60 -5.69 -21.45
N VAL A 312 -1.18 -6.66 -20.73
CA VAL A 312 -2.54 -6.53 -20.19
C VAL A 312 -2.61 -5.40 -19.18
N THR A 313 -1.61 -5.26 -18.31
CA THR A 313 -1.55 -4.17 -17.32
C THR A 313 -1.44 -2.80 -17.99
N TYR A 314 -0.59 -2.68 -19.01
CA TYR A 314 -0.44 -1.47 -19.81
C TYR A 314 -1.75 -1.10 -20.54
N MET A 315 -2.39 -2.08 -21.17
CA MET A 315 -3.67 -1.88 -21.85
C MET A 315 -4.79 -1.49 -20.86
N LYS A 316 -4.86 -2.10 -19.67
CA LYS A 316 -5.83 -1.74 -18.61
C LYS A 316 -5.69 -0.29 -18.19
N ARG A 317 -4.46 0.15 -17.93
CA ARG A 317 -4.18 1.54 -17.57
C ARG A 317 -4.55 2.50 -18.69
N THR A 318 -4.20 2.16 -19.93
CA THR A 318 -4.49 3.00 -21.10
C THR A 318 -6.01 3.10 -21.35
N CYS A 319 -6.73 1.98 -21.29
CA CYS A 319 -8.19 1.96 -21.38
C CYS A 319 -8.86 2.79 -20.27
N SER A 320 -8.37 2.70 -19.02
CA SER A 320 -8.87 3.53 -17.91
C SER A 320 -8.69 5.03 -18.19
N ASN A 321 -7.55 5.42 -18.74
CA ASN A 321 -7.27 6.80 -19.12
C ASN A 321 -8.18 7.26 -20.28
N GLU A 322 -8.34 6.44 -21.32
CA GLU A 322 -9.25 6.72 -22.44
C GLU A 322 -10.70 6.91 -21.97
N ARG A 323 -11.17 6.03 -21.08
CA ARG A 323 -12.51 6.12 -20.49
C ARG A 323 -12.68 7.38 -19.65
N THR A 324 -11.71 7.69 -18.80
CA THR A 324 -11.74 8.91 -17.98
C THR A 324 -11.77 10.16 -18.86
N TYR A 325 -10.99 10.17 -19.95
CA TYR A 325 -10.99 11.26 -20.92
C TYR A 325 -12.36 11.42 -21.61
N ARG A 326 -12.95 10.31 -22.06
CA ARG A 326 -14.30 10.30 -22.66
C ARG A 326 -15.35 10.82 -21.68
N ASP A 327 -15.34 10.32 -20.45
CA ASP A 327 -16.32 10.69 -19.42
C ASP A 327 -16.17 12.17 -19.01
N ALA A 328 -14.93 12.70 -18.98
CA ALA A 328 -14.67 14.12 -18.78
C ALA A 328 -15.23 14.99 -19.92
N MET A 329 -15.07 14.55 -21.18
CA MET A 329 -15.64 15.23 -22.34
C MET A 329 -17.18 15.22 -22.31
N ILE A 330 -17.78 14.10 -21.93
CA ILE A 330 -19.24 13.99 -21.73
C ILE A 330 -19.70 14.91 -20.60
N GLY A 331 -19.00 14.93 -19.47
CA GLY A 331 -19.31 15.79 -18.33
C GLY A 331 -19.27 17.28 -18.68
N ARG A 332 -18.25 17.70 -19.43
CA ARG A 332 -18.12 19.05 -19.98
C ARG A 332 -19.26 19.36 -20.96
N ALA A 333 -19.57 18.47 -21.90
CA ALA A 333 -20.65 18.70 -22.86
C ALA A 333 -22.03 18.85 -22.17
N LYS A 334 -22.26 18.08 -21.10
CA LYS A 334 -23.48 18.18 -20.27
C LYS A 334 -23.56 19.51 -19.52
N SER A 335 -22.44 20.01 -18.98
CA SER A 335 -22.43 21.27 -18.21
C SER A 335 -22.59 22.51 -19.08
N PHE A 336 -22.02 22.51 -20.30
CA PHE A 336 -22.12 23.63 -21.24
C PHE A 336 -23.31 23.54 -22.21
N GLY A 337 -24.10 22.46 -22.16
CA GLY A 337 -25.35 22.31 -22.92
C GLY A 337 -25.21 22.12 -24.43
N SER A 338 -24.00 21.83 -24.94
CA SER A 338 -23.76 21.67 -26.38
C SER A 338 -24.00 20.21 -26.83
N ARG A 339 -25.10 19.98 -27.55
CA ARG A 339 -25.49 18.66 -28.07
C ARG A 339 -24.45 18.09 -29.06
N ALA A 340 -23.76 18.94 -29.82
CA ALA A 340 -22.72 18.54 -30.76
C ALA A 340 -21.49 17.96 -30.05
N GLN A 341 -21.03 18.61 -28.98
CA GLN A 341 -19.89 18.12 -28.18
C GLN A 341 -20.23 16.80 -27.47
N PHE A 342 -21.48 16.61 -27.06
CA PHE A 342 -21.94 15.37 -26.45
C PHE A 342 -21.91 14.21 -27.45
N GLN A 343 -22.39 14.42 -28.68
CA GLN A 343 -22.32 13.41 -29.74
C GLN A 343 -20.87 13.08 -30.13
N GLN A 344 -20.00 14.09 -30.22
CA GLN A 344 -18.58 13.89 -30.48
C GLN A 344 -17.91 13.05 -29.38
N ALA A 345 -18.23 13.31 -28.12
CA ALA A 345 -17.69 12.56 -26.99
C ALA A 345 -18.20 11.10 -26.96
N GLN A 346 -19.42 10.83 -27.44
CA GLN A 346 -19.95 9.47 -27.58
C GLN A 346 -19.27 8.68 -28.71
N GLN A 347 -18.87 9.35 -29.79
CA GLN A 347 -18.22 8.71 -30.94
C GLN A 347 -16.70 8.52 -30.74
N LEU A 348 -16.17 8.84 -29.55
CA LEU A 348 -14.75 8.74 -29.27
C LEU A 348 -14.32 7.27 -29.23
N LYS A 349 -13.43 6.89 -30.14
CA LYS A 349 -12.88 5.52 -30.22
C LYS A 349 -11.91 5.29 -29.06
N MET A 350 -12.02 4.11 -28.44
CA MET A 350 -11.18 3.67 -27.32
C MET A 350 -10.41 2.40 -27.72
N PRO A 351 -9.33 2.54 -28.54
CA PRO A 351 -8.64 1.40 -29.13
C PRO A 351 -8.01 0.48 -28.09
N ALA A 352 -7.55 1.00 -26.93
CA ALA A 352 -6.98 0.16 -25.88
C ALA A 352 -8.06 -0.66 -25.17
N CYS A 353 -9.25 -0.08 -24.97
CA CYS A 353 -10.39 -0.82 -24.43
C CYS A 353 -10.89 -1.91 -25.40
N ASP A 354 -10.95 -1.59 -26.70
CA ASP A 354 -11.31 -2.57 -27.74
C ASP A 354 -10.27 -3.71 -27.82
N ALA A 355 -8.98 -3.41 -27.64
CA ALA A 355 -7.92 -4.42 -27.61
C ALA A 355 -8.07 -5.39 -26.43
N LEU A 356 -8.35 -4.89 -25.22
CA LEU A 356 -8.63 -5.75 -24.05
C LEU A 356 -9.85 -6.64 -24.23
N TYR A 357 -10.87 -6.11 -24.91
CA TYR A 357 -12.08 -6.87 -25.22
C TYR A 357 -11.80 -8.03 -26.17
N ARG A 358 -11.00 -7.80 -27.23
CA ARG A 358 -10.57 -8.86 -28.16
C ARG A 358 -9.79 -9.97 -27.47
N LEU A 359 -9.09 -9.65 -26.38
CA LEU A 359 -8.37 -10.61 -25.55
C LEU A 359 -9.27 -11.32 -24.51
N GLY A 360 -10.55 -10.97 -24.42
CA GLY A 360 -11.51 -11.56 -23.48
C GLY A 360 -11.36 -11.08 -22.03
N ILE A 361 -10.66 -9.96 -21.80
CA ILE A 361 -10.24 -9.51 -20.46
C ILE A 361 -11.13 -8.35 -19.91
N GLY A 362 -12.23 -8.00 -20.58
CA GLY A 362 -13.15 -6.96 -20.09
C GLY A 362 -14.49 -6.88 -20.83
N VAL A 363 -15.44 -6.13 -20.26
CA VAL A 363 -16.76 -5.84 -20.85
C VAL A 363 -16.73 -4.43 -21.46
N VAL A 364 -17.09 -4.31 -22.74
CA VAL A 364 -17.17 -3.01 -23.43
C VAL A 364 -18.54 -2.38 -23.19
N HIS A 365 -18.56 -1.25 -22.49
CA HIS A 365 -19.72 -0.37 -22.44
C HIS A 365 -19.40 0.89 -23.25
N TYR A 366 -19.93 0.93 -24.48
CA TYR A 366 -19.91 2.11 -25.33
C TYR A 366 -20.75 3.23 -24.71
#